data_AF-A0A7W1LDJ7-F1
#
_entry.id   AF-A0A7W1LDJ7-F1
#
_cell.length_a   1.000
_cell.length_b   1.000
_cell.length_c   1.000
_cell.angle_alpha   90.00
_cell.angle_beta   90.00
_cell.angle_gamma   90.00
#
_symmetry.space_group_name_H-M   'P 1'
#
loop_
_entity.id
_entity.type
_entity.pdbx_description
1 polymer ?
#
loop_
_entity_poly.entity_id
_entity_poly.type
_entity_poly.pdbx_seq_one_letter_code
_entity_poly.pdbx_strand_id
1 'polypeptide(L)'
;LYEYRNEWKALSGSQAGVIVRQSIQEMIGNLIKEEFKAEFQKRKKSDSEIPFELFVDYLASTFMSVTSWWLNSKNPLPPNAVNDIYCALVIPSLKSNFD
;
A
#
# COMPACT_ATOMS: atom_id res chain seq x y z
N LEU A 1 1.65 -0.89 13.88
CA LEU A 1 2.86 -1.21 13.07
C LEU A 1 4.15 -0.68 13.71
N TYR A 2 4.23 0.60 14.08
CA TYR A 2 5.43 1.17 14.72
C TYR A 2 5.89 0.39 15.97
N GLU A 3 4.93 0.02 16.82
CA GLU A 3 5.19 -0.73 18.06
C GLU A 3 5.78 -2.12 17.81
N TYR A 4 5.56 -2.70 16.62
CA TYR A 4 6.01 -4.05 16.24
C TYR A 4 7.27 -4.03 15.33
N ARG A 5 8.06 -2.97 15.43
CA ARG A 5 9.19 -2.74 14.52
C ARG A 5 10.30 -3.79 14.65
N ASN A 6 10.54 -4.30 15.85
CA ASN A 6 11.60 -5.28 16.07
C ASN A 6 11.18 -6.65 15.51
N GLU A 7 9.91 -7.01 15.67
CA GLU A 7 9.27 -8.19 15.10
C GLU A 7 9.28 -8.10 13.58
N TRP A 8 8.95 -6.94 13.01
CA TRP A 8 9.02 -6.71 11.57
C TRP A 8 10.44 -6.92 11.03
N LYS A 9 11.46 -6.41 11.72
CA LYS A 9 12.86 -6.59 11.32
C LYS A 9 13.30 -8.05 11.37
N ALA A 10 12.97 -8.74 12.46
CA ALA A 10 13.28 -10.15 12.61
C ALA A 10 12.59 -10.99 11.52
N LEU A 11 11.34 -10.67 11.22
CA LEU A 11 10.55 -11.33 10.20
C LEU A 11 11.09 -11.06 8.79
N SER A 12 11.43 -9.80 8.47
CA SER A 12 11.94 -9.38 7.15
C SER A 12 13.26 -10.05 6.78
N GLY A 13 14.07 -10.45 7.76
CA GLY A 13 15.31 -11.18 7.54
C GLY A 13 15.16 -12.70 7.35
N SER A 14 13.93 -13.24 7.48
CA SER A 14 13.66 -14.67 7.44
C SER A 14 13.04 -15.11 6.11
N GLN A 15 13.18 -16.39 5.74
CA GLN A 15 12.46 -16.95 4.59
C GLN A 15 10.94 -16.87 4.77
N ALA A 16 10.44 -17.04 6.00
CA ALA A 16 9.01 -16.89 6.31
C ALA A 16 8.51 -15.45 6.08
N GLY A 17 9.41 -14.46 6.14
CA GLY A 17 9.08 -13.05 5.92
C GLY A 17 8.55 -12.76 4.52
N VAL A 18 8.99 -13.51 3.50
CA VAL A 18 8.48 -13.36 2.14
C VAL A 18 6.99 -13.70 2.07
N ILE A 19 6.60 -14.82 2.70
CA ILE A 19 5.22 -15.31 2.76
C ILE A 19 4.36 -14.31 3.51
N VAL A 20 4.79 -13.87 4.71
CA VAL A 20 4.02 -12.92 5.50
C VAL A 20 3.87 -11.57 4.79
N ARG A 21 4.92 -11.08 4.14
CA ARG A 21 4.86 -9.85 3.33
C ARG A 21 3.80 -9.98 2.23
N GLN A 22 3.78 -11.10 1.53
CA GLN A 22 2.80 -11.36 0.48
C GLN A 22 1.37 -11.41 1.04
N SER A 23 1.14 -12.13 2.14
CA SER A 23 -0.18 -12.19 2.78
C SER A 23 -0.68 -10.82 3.26
N ILE A 24 0.21 -9.98 3.80
CA ILE A 24 -0.14 -8.60 4.20
C ILE A 24 -0.49 -7.75 2.97
N GLN A 25 0.30 -7.84 1.89
CA GLN A 25 0.03 -7.12 0.65
C GLN A 25 -1.32 -7.53 0.04
N GLU A 26 -1.62 -8.82 0.02
CA GLU A 26 -2.92 -9.35 -0.45
C GLU A 26 -4.08 -8.87 0.42
N MET A 27 -3.93 -8.89 1.75
CA MET A 27 -4.94 -8.35 2.68
C MET A 27 -5.21 -6.87 2.42
N ILE A 28 -4.16 -6.05 2.28
CA ILE A 28 -4.29 -4.62 1.97
C ILE A 28 -4.96 -4.43 0.61
N GLY A 29 -4.54 -5.18 -0.40
CA GLY A 29 -5.16 -5.14 -1.72
C GLY A 29 -6.66 -5.46 -1.69
N ASN A 30 -7.07 -6.45 -0.90
CA ASN A 30 -8.48 -6.80 -0.73
C ASN A 30 -9.27 -5.67 -0.03
N LEU A 31 -8.71 -5.06 1.01
CA LEU A 31 -9.34 -3.91 1.68
C LEU A 31 -9.51 -2.72 0.71
N ILE A 32 -8.49 -2.42 -0.08
CA ILE A 32 -8.56 -1.37 -1.10
C ILE A 32 -9.64 -1.72 -2.14
N LYS A 33 -9.73 -2.97 -2.60
CA LYS A 33 -10.80 -3.39 -3.52
C LYS A 33 -12.17 -3.17 -2.93
N GLU A 34 -12.39 -3.54 -1.68
CA GLU A 34 -13.69 -3.40 -1.00
C GLU A 34 -14.12 -1.94 -0.90
N GLU A 35 -13.22 -1.06 -0.45
CA GLU A 35 -13.48 0.39 -0.35
C GLU A 35 -13.74 1.03 -1.72
N PHE A 36 -12.98 0.63 -2.74
CA PHE A 36 -13.12 1.19 -4.08
C PHE A 36 -14.24 0.53 -4.91
N LYS A 37 -14.79 -0.61 -4.48
CA LYS A 37 -15.78 -1.39 -5.25
C LYS A 37 -16.99 -0.56 -5.64
N ALA A 38 -17.54 0.20 -4.69
CA ALA A 38 -18.71 1.04 -4.92
C ALA A 38 -18.40 2.23 -5.85
N GLU A 39 -17.24 2.85 -5.69
CA GLU A 39 -16.81 3.97 -6.53
C GLU A 39 -16.50 3.52 -7.97
N PHE A 40 -15.88 2.35 -8.14
CA PHE A 40 -15.60 1.79 -9.46
C PHE A 40 -16.84 1.31 -10.21
N GLN A 41 -17.80 0.71 -9.51
CA GLN A 41 -19.07 0.30 -10.12
C GLN A 41 -19.84 1.48 -10.69
N LYS A 42 -19.76 2.66 -10.04
CA LYS A 42 -20.30 3.92 -10.56
C LYS A 42 -19.51 4.43 -11.76
N ARG A 43 -18.18 4.25 -11.73
CA ARG A 43 -17.25 4.67 -12.79
C ARG A 43 -17.06 3.63 -13.90
N LYS A 44 -18.05 2.77 -14.19
CA LYS A 44 -18.06 1.79 -15.32
C LYS A 44 -17.76 2.37 -16.73
N LYS A 45 -17.42 3.66 -16.83
CA LYS A 45 -17.04 4.44 -18.01
C LYS A 45 -15.78 5.30 -17.81
N SER A 46 -14.92 5.04 -16.82
CA SER A 46 -13.64 5.78 -16.75
C SER A 46 -12.74 5.32 -17.90
N ASP A 47 -12.30 6.24 -18.75
CA ASP A 47 -11.33 6.05 -19.85
C ASP A 47 -9.91 5.66 -19.37
N SER A 48 -9.78 5.12 -18.15
CA SER A 48 -8.50 4.62 -17.64
C SER A 48 -8.07 3.41 -18.46
N GLU A 49 -6.95 3.54 -19.16
CA GLU A 49 -6.26 2.42 -19.81
C GLU A 49 -5.71 1.41 -18.79
N ILE A 50 -5.59 1.80 -17.52
CA ILE A 50 -5.03 0.96 -16.45
C ILE A 50 -6.12 0.02 -15.89
N PRO A 51 -5.90 -1.30 -15.91
CA PRO A 51 -6.79 -2.25 -15.24
C PRO A 51 -6.89 -1.99 -13.74
N PHE A 52 -8.10 -1.97 -13.20
CA PHE A 52 -8.35 -1.72 -11.77
C PHE A 52 -7.50 -2.61 -10.85
N GLU A 53 -7.46 -3.91 -11.14
CA GLU A 53 -6.70 -4.90 -10.36
C GLU A 53 -5.21 -4.56 -10.29
N LEU A 54 -4.64 -4.07 -11.40
CA LEU A 54 -3.24 -3.63 -11.45
C LEU A 54 -3.03 -2.37 -10.61
N PHE A 55 -3.99 -1.44 -10.64
CA PHE A 55 -3.91 -0.23 -9.85
C PHE A 55 -4.03 -0.49 -8.33
N VAL A 56 -4.89 -1.42 -7.92
CA VAL A 56 -4.96 -1.88 -6.53
C VAL A 56 -3.62 -2.47 -6.08
N ASP A 57 -3.02 -3.35 -6.89
CA ASP A 57 -1.72 -3.93 -6.55
C ASP A 57 -0.62 -2.87 -6.46
N TYR A 58 -0.65 -1.85 -7.34
CA TYR A 58 0.23 -0.69 -7.25
C TYR A 58 0.09 0.05 -5.91
N LEU A 59 -1.14 0.32 -5.45
CA LEU A 59 -1.38 0.99 -4.18
C LEU A 59 -0.86 0.15 -3.00
N ALA A 60 -1.20 -1.14 -2.96
CA ALA A 60 -0.74 -2.06 -1.91
C ALA A 60 0.79 -2.20 -1.90
N SER A 61 1.41 -2.35 -3.07
CA SER A 61 2.87 -2.44 -3.23
C SER A 61 3.58 -1.16 -2.78
N THR A 62 3.01 0.00 -3.09
CA THR A 62 3.56 1.31 -2.67
C THR A 62 3.48 1.46 -1.16
N PHE A 63 2.34 1.09 -0.54
CA PHE A 63 2.19 1.09 0.91
C PHE A 63 3.23 0.19 1.59
N MET A 64 3.41 -1.03 1.08
CA MET A 64 4.39 -1.98 1.62
C MET A 64 5.83 -1.46 1.48
N SER A 65 6.13 -0.78 0.38
CA SER A 65 7.44 -0.16 0.15
C SER A 65 7.72 0.95 1.16
N VAL A 66 6.78 1.89 1.35
CA VAL A 66 6.90 3.00 2.31
C VAL A 66 7.01 2.46 3.74
N THR A 67 6.17 1.49 4.11
CA THR A 67 6.17 0.88 5.44
C THR A 67 7.47 0.13 5.72
N SER A 68 7.97 -0.64 4.76
CA SER A 68 9.25 -1.35 4.89
C SER A 68 10.42 -0.38 5.04
N TRP A 69 10.46 0.68 4.23
CA TRP A 69 11.46 1.74 4.37
C TRP A 69 11.42 2.37 5.77
N TRP A 70 10.24 2.75 6.24
CA TRP A 70 10.06 3.38 7.54
C TRP A 70 10.51 2.48 8.70
N LEU A 71 10.07 1.22 8.69
CA LEU A 71 10.42 0.26 9.74
C LEU A 71 11.91 -0.10 9.72
N ASN A 72 12.59 0.03 8.58
CA ASN A 72 14.03 -0.18 8.50
C ASN A 72 14.87 1.08 8.79
N SER A 73 14.28 2.28 8.77
CA SER A 73 14.98 3.55 9.00
C SER A 73 15.57 3.68 10.41
N LYS A 74 16.82 4.17 10.55
CA LYS A 74 17.50 4.34 11.84
C LYS A 74 16.79 5.36 12.75
N ASN A 75 16.26 6.44 12.16
CA ASN A 75 15.47 7.46 12.84
C ASN A 75 14.09 7.52 12.17
N PRO A 76 13.13 6.70 12.62
CA PRO A 76 11.82 6.63 12.00
C PRO A 76 11.04 7.93 12.24
N LEU A 77 10.44 8.47 11.18
CA LEU A 77 9.47 9.56 11.26
C LEU A 77 8.26 9.16 12.10
N PRO A 78 7.48 10.11 12.63
CA PRO A 78 6.22 9.78 13.29
C PRO A 78 5.22 9.17 12.29
N PRO A 79 4.30 8.30 12.72
CA PRO A 79 3.40 7.56 11.82
C PRO A 79 2.57 8.44 10.88
N ASN A 80 2.13 9.61 11.34
CA ASN A 80 1.39 10.57 10.53
C ASN A 80 2.22 11.11 9.35
N ALA A 81 3.49 11.46 9.58
CA ALA A 81 4.37 11.92 8.51
C ALA A 81 4.63 10.83 7.45
N VAL A 82 4.63 9.56 7.85
CA VAL A 82 4.77 8.42 6.92
C VAL A 82 3.51 8.24 6.09
N ASN A 83 2.33 8.40 6.71
CA ASN A 83 1.07 8.43 5.97
C ASN A 83 1.05 9.57 4.95
N ASP A 84 1.51 10.77 5.33
CA ASP A 84 1.55 11.92 4.42
C ASP A 84 2.47 11.64 3.22
N ILE A 85 3.62 10.99 3.43
CA ILE A 85 4.51 10.55 2.35
C ILE A 85 3.80 9.56 1.43
N TYR A 86 3.12 8.54 1.99
CA TYR A 86 2.36 7.59 1.18
C TYR A 86 1.29 8.30 0.33
N CYS A 87 0.48 9.16 0.95
CA CYS A 87 -0.54 9.95 0.26
C CYS A 87 0.04 10.84 -0.83
N ALA A 88 1.17 11.50 -0.58
CA ALA A 88 1.84 12.35 -1.57
C ALA A 88 2.33 11.55 -2.79
N LEU A 89 2.65 10.27 -2.63
CA LEU A 89 3.05 9.38 -3.73
C LEU A 89 1.84 8.84 -4.53
N VAL A 90 0.73 8.49 -3.87
CA VAL A 90 -0.38 7.79 -4.52
C VAL A 90 -1.52 8.68 -5.00
N ILE A 91 -1.77 9.82 -4.33
CA ILE A 91 -2.87 10.73 -4.69
C ILE A 91 -2.71 11.28 -6.13
N PRO A 92 -1.51 11.69 -6.59
CA PRO A 92 -1.34 12.11 -7.98
C PRO A 92 -1.71 11.01 -8.98
N SER A 93 -1.34 9.76 -8.69
CA SER A 93 -1.67 8.60 -9.52
C SER A 93 -3.17 8.31 -9.54
N LEU A 94 -3.88 8.50 -8.42
CA LEU A 94 -5.33 8.44 -8.36
C LEU A 94 -5.97 9.50 -9.28
N LYS A 95 -5.51 10.75 -9.16
CA LYS A 95 -6.03 11.88 -9.93
C LYS A 95 -5.84 11.69 -11.44
N SER A 96 -4.66 11.25 -11.87
CA SER A 96 -4.36 11.14 -13.30
C SER A 96 -5.07 9.99 -14.01
N ASN A 97 -5.53 8.97 -13.26
CA ASN A 97 -6.09 7.76 -13.86
C ASN A 97 -7.57 7.55 -13.51
N PHE A 98 -8.07 8.18 -12.44
CA PHE A 98 -9.42 7.88 -11.95
C PHE A 98 -10.29 9.11 -11.68
N ASP A 99 -9.76 10.33 -11.54
CA ASP A 99 -10.56 11.57 -11.43
C ASP A 99 -10.96 12.13 -12.81
#